data_AF-A0A4U6XKE1-F1
#
_entry.id   AF-A0A4U6XKE1-F1
#
_cell.length_a   1.000
_cell.length_b   1.000
_cell.length_c   1.000
_cell.angle_alpha   90.00
_cell.angle_beta   90.00
_cell.angle_gamma   90.00
#
_symmetry.space_group_name_H-M   'P 1'
#
loop_
_entity.id
_entity.type
_entity.pdbx_description
1 polymer ?
#
loop_
_entity_poly.entity_id
_entity_poly.type
_entity_poly.pdbx_seq_one_letter_code
_entity_poly.pdbx_strand_id
1 'polypeptide(L)'
;METTSNGTVVATASGCSVDLSGVADGTSDVYLRIVADLHPTFGVEADNPAQLVYSTDGENFTQLGPDYWCHNRWQYFLAFRFAVFNYATKALGGSILVKEFTLELVE
;
A
#
# COMPACT_ATOMS: atom_id res chain seq x y z
N MET A 1 -20.59 16.75 0.31
CA MET A 1 -19.48 16.20 1.11
C MET A 1 -19.16 14.84 0.52
N GLU A 2 -18.22 14.79 -0.42
CA GLU A 2 -17.73 13.51 -0.93
C GLU A 2 -16.63 13.02 0.01
N THR A 3 -16.85 11.88 0.64
CA THR A 3 -15.81 11.11 1.35
C THR A 3 -15.20 10.03 0.45
N THR A 4 -15.54 10.03 -0.83
CA THR A 4 -15.06 9.08 -1.83
C THR A 4 -13.70 9.53 -2.33
N SER A 5 -12.64 8.99 -1.72
CA SER A 5 -11.36 8.90 -2.42
C SER A 5 -11.57 8.02 -3.65
N ASN A 6 -11.56 8.62 -4.85
CA ASN A 6 -11.68 7.87 -6.10
C ASN A 6 -10.39 7.09 -6.43
N GLY A 7 -9.30 7.36 -5.71
CA GLY A 7 -7.99 6.75 -5.92
C GLY A 7 -7.47 6.92 -7.35
N THR A 8 -6.25 6.46 -7.56
CA THR A 8 -5.74 6.21 -8.92
C THR A 8 -5.22 4.79 -8.92
N VAL A 9 -5.66 3.98 -9.88
CA VAL A 9 -5.10 2.64 -10.06
C VAL A 9 -3.70 2.81 -10.64
N VAL A 10 -2.68 2.49 -9.84
CA VAL A 10 -1.27 2.64 -10.22
C VAL A 10 -0.72 1.41 -10.95
N ALA A 11 -1.33 0.24 -10.76
CA ALA A 11 -1.01 -0.97 -11.51
C ALA A 11 -2.17 -1.97 -11.50
N THR A 12 -2.23 -2.78 -12.56
CA THR A 12 -3.07 -3.98 -12.66
C THR A 12 -2.24 -5.13 -13.18
N ALA A 13 -2.53 -6.37 -12.76
CA ALA A 13 -1.82 -7.54 -13.27
C ALA A 13 -1.93 -7.67 -14.80
N SER A 14 -3.09 -7.30 -15.37
CA SER A 14 -3.25 -7.18 -16.82
C SER A 14 -2.46 -5.98 -17.36
N GLY A 15 -1.50 -6.22 -18.25
CA GLY A 15 -0.67 -5.17 -18.85
C GLY A 15 0.56 -4.75 -18.02
N CYS A 16 0.87 -5.48 -16.93
CA CYS A 16 2.10 -5.30 -16.17
C CYS A 16 3.27 -6.02 -16.87
N SER A 17 4.46 -5.43 -16.85
CA SER A 17 5.71 -6.09 -17.30
C SER A 17 6.28 -7.07 -16.28
N VAL A 18 5.74 -7.09 -15.06
CA VAL A 18 6.11 -8.01 -13.98
C VAL A 18 5.31 -9.29 -14.11
N ASP A 19 5.98 -10.44 -14.13
CA ASP A 19 5.33 -11.74 -14.08
C ASP A 19 4.83 -12.03 -12.66
N LEU A 20 3.51 -12.17 -12.53
CA LEU A 20 2.82 -12.49 -11.28
C LEU A 20 2.10 -13.85 -11.34
N SER A 21 2.37 -14.66 -12.37
CA SER A 21 1.73 -15.97 -12.54
C SER A 21 1.99 -16.90 -11.35
N GLY A 22 3.24 -16.92 -10.86
CA GLY A 22 3.62 -17.68 -9.67
C GLY A 22 2.94 -17.22 -8.37
N VAL A 23 2.62 -15.92 -8.27
CA VAL A 23 1.85 -15.40 -7.12
C VAL A 23 0.39 -15.83 -7.23
N ALA A 24 -0.17 -15.85 -8.45
CA ALA A 24 -1.56 -16.22 -8.70
C ALA A 24 -1.83 -17.72 -8.50
N ASP A 25 -0.87 -18.58 -8.82
CA ASP A 25 -0.97 -20.03 -8.61
C ASP A 25 -0.41 -20.50 -7.24
N GLY A 26 0.17 -19.59 -6.46
CA GLY A 26 0.67 -19.83 -5.11
C GLY A 26 2.06 -20.46 -5.03
N THR A 27 2.80 -20.54 -6.15
CA THR A 27 4.19 -21.02 -6.18
C THR A 27 5.22 -19.96 -5.82
N SER A 28 4.82 -18.69 -5.73
CA SER A 28 5.67 -17.54 -5.37
C SER A 28 4.94 -16.56 -4.46
N ASP A 29 5.71 -15.63 -3.87
CA ASP A 29 5.21 -14.61 -2.97
C ASP A 29 5.33 -13.20 -3.56
N VAL A 30 4.45 -12.31 -3.10
CA VAL A 30 4.57 -10.88 -3.31
C VAL A 30 4.65 -10.18 -1.97
N TYR A 31 5.59 -9.25 -1.86
CA TYR A 31 5.80 -8.44 -0.69
C TYR A 31 5.30 -7.03 -0.98
N LEU A 32 4.46 -6.50 -0.09
CA LEU A 32 3.99 -5.13 -0.13
C LEU A 32 4.49 -4.43 1.13
N ARG A 33 5.12 -3.27 0.96
CA ARG A 33 5.67 -2.48 2.05
C ARG A 33 5.24 -1.03 1.90
N ILE A 34 4.87 -0.42 3.02
CA ILE A 34 4.66 1.01 3.14
C ILE A 34 5.81 1.59 3.94
N VAL A 35 6.51 2.57 3.38
CA VAL A 35 7.50 3.40 4.09
C VAL A 35 6.85 4.74 4.34
N ALA A 36 6.55 5.08 5.59
CA ALA A 36 5.81 6.29 5.94
C ALA A 36 6.60 7.16 6.91
N ASP A 37 6.81 8.42 6.53
CA ASP A 37 7.22 9.48 7.44
C ASP A 37 6.01 9.95 8.23
N LEU A 38 5.99 9.67 9.53
CA LEU A 38 4.93 10.10 10.45
C LEU A 38 5.47 11.04 11.54
N HIS A 39 6.55 11.78 11.26
CA HIS A 39 7.05 12.80 12.18
C HIS A 39 5.94 13.80 12.54
N PRO A 40 5.85 14.23 13.81
CA PRO A 40 4.81 15.16 14.24
C PRO A 40 4.90 16.51 13.51
N THR A 41 3.92 16.80 12.66
CA THR A 41 3.82 18.06 11.89
C THR A 41 2.51 18.80 12.16
N PHE A 42 1.95 18.62 13.36
CA PHE A 42 0.73 19.31 13.76
C PHE A 42 0.96 20.82 13.88
N GLY A 43 0.17 21.62 13.14
CA GLY A 43 0.26 23.08 13.16
C GLY A 43 1.43 23.67 12.36
N VAL A 44 2.19 22.85 11.63
CA VAL A 44 3.24 23.28 10.70
C VAL A 44 2.90 22.85 9.28
N GLU A 45 3.32 23.65 8.31
CA GLU A 45 3.30 23.28 6.89
C GLU A 45 4.49 22.37 6.63
N ALA A 46 4.21 21.09 6.39
CA ALA A 46 5.22 20.07 6.13
C ALA A 46 4.60 18.94 5.31
N ASP A 47 5.46 18.29 4.53
CA ASP A 47 5.11 17.17 3.67
C ASP A 47 5.68 15.88 4.27
N ASN A 48 4.78 15.02 4.75
CA ASN A 48 5.10 13.71 5.31
C ASN A 48 4.81 12.63 4.25
N PRO A 49 5.81 12.13 3.50
CA PRO A 49 5.58 11.15 2.46
C PRO A 49 5.25 9.76 3.02
N ALA A 50 4.38 9.04 2.33
CA ALA A 50 4.21 7.60 2.43
C ALA A 50 4.36 6.96 1.05
N GLN A 51 5.25 5.98 0.95
CA GLN A 51 5.61 5.29 -0.28
C GLN A 51 5.12 3.86 -0.24
N LEU A 52 4.42 3.43 -1.29
CA LEU A 52 4.12 2.02 -1.52
C LEU A 52 5.22 1.42 -2.38
N VAL A 53 5.88 0.39 -1.86
CA VAL A 53 6.91 -0.37 -2.57
C VAL A 53 6.54 -1.85 -2.59
N TYR A 54 6.95 -2.56 -3.63
CA TYR A 54 6.69 -3.99 -3.79
C TYR A 54 7.96 -4.76 -4.14
N SER A 55 7.95 -6.07 -3.89
CA SER A 55 9.01 -7.01 -4.30
C SER A 55 8.41 -8.37 -4.65
N THR A 56 9.04 -9.07 -5.61
CA THR A 56 8.72 -10.46 -5.99
C THR A 56 9.80 -11.46 -5.56
N ASP A 57 10.91 -10.99 -4.98
CA ASP A 57 12.02 -11.81 -4.48
C ASP A 57 12.23 -11.65 -2.97
N GLY A 58 11.56 -10.68 -2.34
CA GLY A 58 11.69 -10.35 -0.91
C GLY A 58 12.91 -9.50 -0.57
N GLU A 59 13.76 -9.18 -1.55
CA GLU A 59 15.04 -8.49 -1.34
C GLU A 59 15.06 -7.13 -2.05
N ASN A 60 14.68 -7.10 -3.33
CA ASN A 60 14.71 -5.92 -4.17
C ASN A 60 13.33 -5.26 -4.22
N PHE A 61 13.23 -4.06 -3.65
CA PHE A 61 11.97 -3.31 -3.60
C PHE A 61 11.93 -2.19 -4.65
N THR A 62 10.81 -2.11 -5.36
CA THR A 62 10.54 -1.06 -6.35
C THR A 62 9.31 -0.25 -5.92
N GLN A 63 9.38 1.07 -6.05
CA GLN A 63 8.25 1.95 -5.75
C GLN A 63 7.11 1.78 -6.76
N LEU A 64 5.89 1.74 -6.25
CA LEU A 64 4.65 1.60 -7.02
C LEU A 64 3.81 2.87 -6.93
N GLY A 65 3.88 3.70 -7.97
CA GLY A 65 3.19 4.98 -8.02
C GLY A 65 3.94 6.12 -7.32
N PRO A 66 3.37 7.34 -7.31
CA PRO A 66 3.98 8.49 -6.65
C PRO A 66 3.85 8.43 -5.12
N ASP A 67 4.57 9.29 -4.43
CA ASP A 67 4.43 9.48 -2.99
C ASP A 67 3.00 9.92 -2.62
N TYR A 68 2.48 9.39 -1.53
CA TYR A 68 1.27 9.88 -0.89
C TYR A 68 1.63 10.85 0.24
N TRP A 69 1.15 12.09 0.18
CA TRP A 69 1.41 13.09 1.22
C TRP A 69 0.41 12.95 2.38
N CYS A 70 0.88 12.45 3.51
CA CYS A 70 0.10 12.28 4.73
C CYS A 70 -0.35 13.65 5.27
N HIS A 71 -1.66 13.84 5.43
CA HIS A 71 -2.21 15.07 5.97
C HIS A 71 -2.04 15.19 7.50
N ASN A 72 -1.95 16.41 8.02
CA ASN A 72 -1.93 16.70 9.46
C ASN A 72 -3.31 17.11 10.03
N ARG A 73 -4.39 16.80 9.31
CA ARG A 73 -5.78 17.12 9.69
C ARG A 73 -6.27 16.24 10.85
N TRP A 74 -6.91 16.85 11.84
CA TRP A 74 -7.39 16.18 13.07
C TRP A 74 -8.87 15.77 13.02
N GLN A 75 -9.63 16.25 12.03
CA GLN A 75 -11.09 16.12 11.98
C GLN A 75 -11.59 14.67 11.86
N TYR A 76 -10.71 13.75 11.45
CA TYR A 76 -11.00 12.31 11.42
C TYR A 76 -10.63 11.60 12.73
N PHE A 77 -9.92 12.28 13.64
CA PHE A 77 -9.36 11.81 14.91
C PHE A 77 -8.38 10.63 14.86
N LEU A 78 -8.57 9.69 13.94
CA LEU A 78 -7.67 8.56 13.75
C LEU A 78 -6.45 8.96 12.92
N ALA A 79 -5.27 8.62 13.44
CA ALA A 79 -4.02 8.66 12.69
C ALA A 79 -3.99 7.60 11.58
N PHE A 80 -3.02 7.70 10.68
CA PHE A 80 -2.76 6.72 9.64
C PHE A 80 -2.47 5.33 10.22
N ARG A 81 -2.90 4.29 9.52
CA ARG A 81 -2.76 2.88 9.91
C ARG A 81 -2.36 2.04 8.72
N PHE A 82 -1.56 1.01 8.96
CA PHE A 82 -1.38 -0.06 7.99
C PHE A 82 -2.65 -0.90 7.89
N ALA A 83 -3.03 -1.28 6.68
CA ALA A 83 -4.20 -2.09 6.42
C ALA A 83 -3.96 -3.01 5.23
N VAL A 84 -4.48 -4.23 5.31
CA VAL A 84 -4.61 -5.16 4.18
C VAL A 84 -6.10 -5.36 3.92
N PHE A 85 -6.50 -5.23 2.66
CA PHE A 85 -7.89 -5.39 2.24
C PHE A 85 -7.99 -6.37 1.07
N ASN A 86 -9.07 -7.13 1.05
CA ASN A 86 -9.45 -7.99 -0.07
C ASN A 86 -10.97 -7.88 -0.28
N TYR A 87 -11.39 -7.49 -1.48
CA TYR A 87 -12.79 -7.29 -1.82
C TYR A 87 -13.03 -7.64 -3.30
N ALA A 88 -14.29 -7.92 -3.66
CA ALA A 88 -14.66 -8.26 -5.02
C ALA A 88 -15.51 -7.15 -5.66
N THR A 89 -15.20 -6.78 -6.90
CA THR A 89 -15.98 -5.84 -7.72
C THR A 89 -16.93 -6.52 -8.71
N LYS A 90 -16.79 -7.84 -8.91
CA LYS A 90 -17.59 -8.62 -9.87
C LYS A 90 -18.38 -9.75 -9.21
N ALA A 91 -17.70 -10.68 -8.57
CA ALA A 91 -18.31 -11.84 -7.91
C ALA A 91 -17.44 -12.31 -6.73
N LEU A 92 -18.11 -12.84 -5.69
CA LEU A 92 -17.44 -13.47 -4.55
C LEU A 92 -16.80 -14.81 -4.96
N GLY A 93 -15.86 -15.30 -4.13
CA GLY A 93 -15.23 -16.63 -4.29
C GLY A 93 -13.69 -16.60 -4.31
N GLY A 94 -13.08 -15.44 -4.56
CA GLY A 94 -11.64 -15.25 -4.44
C GLY A 94 -11.19 -15.06 -2.99
N SER A 95 -9.95 -15.45 -2.69
CA SER A 95 -9.30 -15.26 -1.40
C SER A 95 -7.82 -14.93 -1.57
N ILE A 96 -7.20 -14.35 -0.55
CA ILE A 96 -5.75 -14.18 -0.44
C ILE A 96 -5.25 -14.86 0.82
N LEU A 97 -3.97 -15.25 0.85
CA LEU A 97 -3.27 -15.67 2.05
C LEU A 97 -2.28 -14.57 2.44
N VAL A 98 -2.48 -13.98 3.63
CA VAL A 98 -1.48 -13.08 4.23
C VAL A 98 -0.53 -13.94 5.05
N LYS A 99 0.70 -14.15 4.56
CA LYS A 99 1.68 -14.99 5.24
C LYS A 99 2.27 -14.33 6.48
N GLU A 100 2.52 -13.03 6.42
CA GLU A 100 3.22 -12.29 7.48
C GLU A 100 2.84 -10.80 7.47
N PHE A 101 2.97 -10.15 8.63
CA PHE A 101 3.04 -8.70 8.78
C PHE A 101 4.20 -8.36 9.73
N THR A 102 5.15 -7.57 9.26
CA THR A 102 6.25 -7.03 10.06
C THR A 102 6.18 -5.51 10.11
N LEU A 103 6.72 -4.95 11.21
CA LEU A 103 6.86 -3.52 11.38
C LEU A 103 8.30 -3.22 11.78
N GLU A 104 8.94 -2.35 11.03
CA GLU A 104 10.32 -1.93 11.25
C GLU A 104 10.37 -0.40 11.36
N LEU A 105 11.18 0.09 12.29
CA LEU A 105 11.52 1.51 12.33
C LEU A 105 12.56 1.78 11.25
N VAL A 106 12.32 2.79 10.43
CA VAL A 106 13.32 3.31 9.50
C VAL A 106 14.13 4.36 10.24
N GLU A 107 15.44 4.16 10.32
CA GLU A 107 16.38 5.13 10.91
C GLU A 107 16.70 6.28 9.95
#